data_AF-T1IEW7-F1
#
_entry.id   AF-T1IEW7-F1
#
_cell.length_a   1.000
_cell.length_b   1.000
_cell.length_c   1.000
_cell.angle_alpha   90.00
_cell.angle_beta   90.00
_cell.angle_gamma   90.00
#
_symmetry.space_group_name_H-M   'P 1'
#
loop_
_entity.id
_entity.type
_entity.pdbx_description
1 polymer ?
#
loop_
_entity_poly.entity_id
_entity_poly.type
_entity_poly.pdbx_seq_one_letter_code
_entity_poly.pdbx_strand_id
1 'polypeptide(L)'
;MVSAVSYKKIEVSYNTFSGSADTYEKIELSYNTFPGSADSYEKIEVSYSTFPGSADSYEKIEVSYSTFPGSADSYEKIEVSYNTFSESADTYEKIEVSYNTFPGSADSYEKIEVSYSTFPESADTYEKIEVSYSTFPGSADSYEKIEVDVDILCLGQRSPKWSI
;
A
#
# COMPACT_ATOMS: atom_id res chain seq x y z
N MET A 1 24.68 24.95 -0.82
CA MET A 1 24.65 23.47 -0.76
C MET A 1 23.82 23.11 0.44
N VAL A 2 22.54 22.79 0.23
CA VAL A 2 21.77 22.08 1.26
C VAL A 2 22.30 20.65 1.17
N SER A 3 22.90 20.14 2.24
CA SER A 3 23.36 18.76 2.28
C SER A 3 22.14 17.86 2.24
N ALA A 4 22.04 16.99 1.24
CA ALA A 4 21.02 15.95 1.24
C ALA A 4 21.22 15.07 2.49
N VAL A 5 20.18 14.93 3.30
CA VAL A 5 20.15 14.03 4.46
C VAL A 5 19.68 12.69 3.95
N SER A 6 20.56 11.69 3.94
CA SER A 6 20.22 10.32 3.56
C SER A 6 20.61 9.36 4.67
N TYR A 7 19.68 8.47 5.02
CA TYR A 7 19.92 7.39 5.98
C TYR A 7 20.05 6.07 5.24
N LYS A 8 21.24 5.48 5.30
CA LYS A 8 21.54 4.20 4.64
C LYS A 8 20.93 2.98 5.33
N LYS A 9 20.95 2.99 6.66
CA LYS A 9 20.37 1.91 7.46
C LYS A 9 19.83 2.45 8.77
N ILE A 10 18.60 2.09 9.07
CA ILE A 10 17.96 2.28 10.37
C ILE A 10 17.47 0.91 10.83
N GLU A 11 17.90 0.48 12.00
CA GLU A 11 17.44 -0.73 12.65
C GLU A 11 17.13 -0.37 14.08
N VAL A 12 15.84 -0.44 14.44
CA VAL A 12 15.37 0.08 15.71
C VAL A 12 14.34 -0.88 16.28
N SER A 13 14.37 -1.08 17.60
CA SER A 13 13.37 -1.84 18.32
C SER A 13 12.96 -1.11 19.58
N TYR A 14 11.68 -1.14 19.94
CA TYR A 14 11.14 -0.54 21.18
C TYR A 14 11.44 0.95 21.35
N ASN A 15 11.32 1.74 20.29
CA ASN A 15 11.58 3.17 20.32
C ASN A 15 10.58 3.95 19.46
N THR A 16 10.65 5.27 19.62
CA THR A 16 10.07 6.23 18.70
C THR A 16 11.20 6.91 17.96
N PHE A 17 11.14 6.91 16.63
CA PHE A 17 12.07 7.66 15.79
C PHE A 17 11.31 8.71 15.01
N SER A 18 11.82 9.93 14.94
CA SER A 18 11.25 10.98 14.11
C SER A 18 12.33 11.70 13.34
N GLY A 19 12.09 11.95 12.05
CA GLY A 19 13.04 12.67 11.21
C GLY A 19 12.52 12.92 9.81
N SER A 20 13.18 13.83 9.11
CA SER A 20 13.00 14.05 7.68
C SER A 20 14.33 13.84 6.97
N ALA A 21 14.29 13.22 5.81
CA ALA A 21 15.46 12.92 4.98
C ALA A 21 15.07 13.07 3.52
N ASP A 22 16.00 13.22 2.60
CA ASP A 22 15.67 13.07 1.18
C ASP A 22 15.45 11.58 0.87
N THR A 23 16.23 10.69 1.50
CA THR A 23 16.13 9.24 1.27
C THR A 23 16.38 8.41 2.52
N TYR A 24 15.55 7.39 2.71
CA TYR A 24 15.81 6.26 3.59
C TYR A 24 15.99 4.99 2.77
N GLU A 25 17.18 4.39 2.78
CA GLU A 25 17.53 3.26 1.89
C GLU A 25 17.18 1.87 2.46
N LYS A 26 17.22 1.75 3.80
CA LYS A 26 16.88 0.51 4.49
C LYS A 26 16.38 0.80 5.89
N ILE A 27 15.15 0.38 6.19
CA ILE A 27 14.52 0.55 7.50
C ILE A 27 14.04 -0.82 7.98
N GLU A 28 14.47 -1.21 9.18
CA GLU A 28 13.99 -2.41 9.89
C GLU A 28 13.42 -1.96 11.24
N LEU A 29 12.10 -2.11 11.43
CA LEU A 29 11.40 -1.68 12.64
C LEU A 29 10.62 -2.83 13.29
N SER A 30 10.86 -3.03 14.58
CA SER A 30 10.08 -3.94 15.43
C SER A 30 9.58 -3.26 16.70
N TYR A 31 8.26 -3.19 16.91
CA TYR A 31 7.65 -2.52 18.08
C TYR A 31 8.00 -1.02 18.19
N ASN A 32 7.87 -0.27 17.09
CA ASN A 32 8.21 1.15 17.05
C ASN A 32 7.08 2.04 16.56
N THR A 33 7.31 3.34 16.70
CA THR A 33 6.57 4.37 15.98
C THR A 33 7.55 5.25 15.21
N PHE A 34 7.35 5.39 13.90
CA PHE A 34 8.22 6.15 13.00
C PHE A 34 7.43 7.23 12.25
N PRO A 35 7.22 8.42 12.84
CA PRO A 35 6.78 9.60 12.10
C PRO A 35 7.93 10.20 11.31
N GLY A 36 7.89 10.10 9.98
CA GLY A 36 8.91 10.71 9.13
C GLY A 36 8.43 11.02 7.72
N SER A 37 9.08 12.01 7.10
CA SER A 37 8.82 12.37 5.70
C SER A 37 10.12 12.27 4.91
N ALA A 38 10.04 11.73 3.70
CA ALA A 38 11.18 11.72 2.79
C ALA A 38 10.77 11.79 1.34
N ASP A 39 11.65 12.20 0.45
CA ASP A 39 11.34 12.13 -0.99
C ASP A 39 11.20 10.65 -1.40
N SER A 40 12.06 9.77 -0.87
CA SER A 40 11.95 8.33 -1.10
C SER A 40 12.23 7.45 0.12
N TYR A 41 11.47 6.36 0.20
CA TYR A 41 11.78 5.22 1.04
C TYR A 41 12.01 3.96 0.20
N GLU A 42 13.12 3.30 0.44
CA GLU A 42 13.46 2.01 -0.14
C GLU A 42 13.61 0.96 0.95
N LYS A 43 13.17 -0.28 0.67
CA LYS A 43 13.41 -1.46 1.51
C LYS A 43 13.02 -1.23 2.99
N ILE A 44 11.73 -1.07 3.23
CA ILE A 44 11.21 -0.95 4.59
C ILE A 44 10.62 -2.30 5.02
N GLU A 45 11.06 -2.81 6.15
CA GLU A 45 10.47 -3.95 6.84
C GLU A 45 9.93 -3.48 8.19
N VAL A 46 8.61 -3.63 8.38
CA VAL A 46 7.90 -3.11 9.55
C VAL A 46 7.07 -4.21 10.20
N SER A 47 7.33 -4.45 11.49
CA SER A 47 6.60 -5.42 12.29
C SER A 47 6.12 -4.82 13.61
N TYR A 48 4.85 -5.04 13.96
CA TYR A 48 4.25 -4.57 15.21
C TYR A 48 4.44 -3.07 15.47
N SER A 49 4.40 -2.26 14.43
CA SER A 49 4.80 -0.85 14.49
C SER A 49 3.77 0.08 13.84
N THR A 50 3.94 1.38 14.05
CA THR A 50 3.16 2.41 13.36
C THR A 50 4.10 3.27 12.54
N PHE A 51 3.89 3.34 11.23
CA PHE A 51 4.73 4.11 10.31
C PHE A 51 3.87 5.17 9.61
N PRO A 52 3.61 6.32 10.26
CA PRO A 52 3.00 7.46 9.60
C PRO A 52 4.06 8.20 8.79
N GLY A 53 3.98 8.12 7.46
CA GLY A 53 4.93 8.80 6.60
C GLY A 53 4.36 9.25 5.27
N SER A 54 4.79 10.42 4.83
CA SER A 54 4.54 10.90 3.46
C SER A 54 5.85 10.87 2.68
N ALA A 55 5.78 10.42 1.44
CA ALA A 55 6.91 10.45 0.53
C ALA A 55 6.48 10.70 -0.91
N ASP A 56 7.39 11.03 -1.81
CA ASP A 56 7.06 11.00 -3.23
C ASP A 56 6.97 9.54 -3.71
N SER A 57 7.80 8.65 -3.13
CA SER A 57 7.83 7.23 -3.49
C SER A 57 8.14 6.27 -2.35
N TYR A 58 7.48 5.11 -2.40
CA TYR A 58 7.78 3.94 -1.58
C TYR A 58 8.10 2.73 -2.46
N GLU A 59 9.29 2.13 -2.28
CA GLU A 59 9.71 0.93 -3.02
C GLU A 59 10.10 -0.22 -2.08
N LYS A 60 9.59 -1.42 -2.35
CA LYS A 60 9.91 -2.67 -1.61
C LYS A 60 9.57 -2.56 -0.13
N ILE A 61 8.29 -2.53 0.18
CA ILE A 61 7.80 -2.37 1.54
C ILE A 61 7.14 -3.67 1.99
N GLU A 62 7.55 -4.18 3.14
CA GLU A 62 6.95 -5.35 3.79
C GLU A 62 6.42 -4.93 5.17
N VAL A 63 5.11 -5.11 5.38
CA VAL A 63 4.43 -4.64 6.59
C VAL A 63 3.60 -5.76 7.21
N SER A 64 3.82 -6.01 8.50
CA SER A 64 3.09 -7.03 9.26
C SER A 64 2.62 -6.51 10.62
N TYR A 65 1.35 -6.76 10.99
CA TYR A 65 0.77 -6.42 12.31
C TYR A 65 0.96 -4.96 12.73
N SER A 66 0.84 -4.06 11.78
CA SER A 66 1.25 -2.67 11.84
C SER A 66 0.15 -1.75 11.28
N THR A 67 0.35 -0.45 11.46
CA THR A 67 -0.48 0.58 10.85
C THR A 67 0.40 1.48 10.02
N PHE A 68 0.06 1.61 8.74
CA PHE A 68 0.83 2.41 7.79
C PHE A 68 -0.13 3.41 7.14
N PRO A 69 -0.35 4.58 7.79
CA PRO A 69 -1.06 5.68 7.19
C PRO A 69 -0.04 6.57 6.44
N GLY A 70 -0.25 6.76 5.15
CA GLY A 70 0.69 7.50 4.32
C GLY A 70 0.08 8.03 3.05
N SER A 71 0.77 8.98 2.43
CA SER A 71 0.46 9.46 1.10
C SER A 71 1.75 9.47 0.30
N ALA A 72 1.71 8.95 -0.92
CA ALA A 72 2.80 9.11 -1.85
C ALA A 72 2.32 9.18 -3.26
N ASP A 73 3.10 9.78 -4.16
CA ASP A 73 2.75 9.79 -5.58
C ASP A 73 2.77 8.34 -6.11
N SER A 74 3.68 7.50 -5.60
CA SER A 74 3.81 6.10 -6.03
C SER A 74 4.16 5.10 -4.94
N TYR A 75 3.57 3.91 -5.06
CA TYR A 75 3.90 2.72 -4.30
C TYR A 75 4.25 1.55 -5.24
N GLU A 76 5.45 0.99 -5.08
CA GLU A 76 5.92 -0.14 -5.89
C GLU A 76 6.39 -1.32 -5.02
N LYS A 77 5.92 -2.53 -5.33
CA LYS A 77 6.32 -3.78 -4.65
C LYS A 77 6.02 -3.72 -3.15
N ILE A 78 4.74 -3.68 -2.80
CA ILE A 78 4.30 -3.58 -1.41
C ILE A 78 3.62 -4.89 -1.01
N GLU A 79 4.06 -5.47 0.10
CA GLU A 79 3.45 -6.65 0.72
C GLU A 79 2.91 -6.28 2.11
N VAL A 80 1.62 -6.51 2.33
CA VAL A 80 0.91 -6.07 3.53
C VAL A 80 0.09 -7.21 4.11
N SER A 81 0.33 -7.56 5.38
CA SER A 81 -0.37 -8.64 6.09
C SER A 81 -0.84 -8.24 7.50
N TYR A 82 -2.13 -8.41 7.81
CA TYR A 82 -2.73 -8.12 9.13
C TYR A 82 -2.59 -6.65 9.60
N ASN A 83 -2.89 -5.72 8.70
CA ASN A 83 -2.72 -4.29 8.87
C ASN A 83 -4.01 -3.52 8.57
N THR A 84 -4.01 -2.27 9.00
CA THR A 84 -4.84 -1.21 8.41
C THR A 84 -3.92 -0.35 7.56
N PHE A 85 -4.24 -0.25 6.28
CA PHE A 85 -3.43 0.45 5.29
C PHE A 85 -4.29 1.49 4.61
N SER A 86 -4.19 2.73 5.07
CA SER A 86 -5.07 3.83 4.65
C SER A 86 -4.23 4.87 3.92
N GLU A 87 -4.33 4.87 2.60
CA GLU A 87 -3.41 5.63 1.77
C GLU A 87 -4.04 6.15 0.48
N SER A 88 -3.49 7.25 -0.01
CA SER A 88 -3.80 7.79 -1.34
C SER A 88 -2.50 7.92 -2.13
N ALA A 89 -2.54 7.49 -3.39
CA ALA A 89 -1.43 7.64 -4.31
C ALA A 89 -1.90 7.87 -5.73
N ASP A 90 -1.06 8.43 -6.58
CA ASP A 90 -1.39 8.47 -8.00
C ASP A 90 -1.30 7.06 -8.59
N THR A 91 -0.33 6.25 -8.14
CA THR A 91 -0.13 4.89 -8.67
C THR A 91 0.25 3.86 -7.60
N TYR A 92 -0.39 2.69 -7.70
CA TYR A 92 -0.01 1.47 -7.00
C TYR A 92 0.41 0.39 -8.01
N GLU A 93 1.64 -0.12 -7.92
CA GLU A 93 2.14 -1.18 -8.79
C GLU A 93 2.67 -2.38 -7.98
N LYS A 94 2.25 -3.60 -8.32
CA LYS A 94 2.71 -4.85 -7.69
C LYS A 94 2.42 -4.86 -6.18
N ILE A 95 1.15 -4.85 -5.81
CA ILE A 95 0.73 -4.81 -4.41
C ILE A 95 0.09 -6.14 -4.04
N GLU A 96 0.54 -6.72 -2.93
CA GLU A 96 -0.03 -7.93 -2.34
C GLU A 96 -0.60 -7.62 -0.97
N VAL A 97 -1.90 -7.89 -0.78
CA VAL A 97 -2.66 -7.52 0.41
C VAL A 97 -3.37 -8.75 0.97
N SER A 98 -3.10 -9.11 2.22
CA SER A 98 -3.77 -10.22 2.91
C SER A 98 -4.25 -9.90 4.33
N TYR A 99 -5.51 -10.22 4.63
CA TYR A 99 -6.14 -9.95 5.94
C TYR A 99 -6.13 -8.47 6.35
N ASN A 100 -6.41 -7.57 5.40
CA ASN A 100 -6.37 -6.12 5.62
C ASN A 100 -7.70 -5.42 5.30
N THR A 101 -7.79 -4.18 5.77
CA THR A 101 -8.68 -3.19 5.17
C THR A 101 -7.81 -2.15 4.45
N PHE A 102 -8.04 -1.98 3.14
CA PHE A 102 -7.32 -1.04 2.28
C PHE A 102 -8.27 0.08 1.82
N PRO A 103 -8.59 1.06 2.68
CA PRO A 103 -9.30 2.26 2.23
C PRO A 103 -8.29 3.20 1.56
N GLY A 104 -8.37 3.30 0.24
CA GLY A 104 -7.53 4.19 -0.54
C GLY A 104 -8.16 4.59 -1.87
N SER A 105 -7.58 5.58 -2.51
CA SER A 105 -7.94 5.99 -3.88
C SER A 105 -6.65 6.22 -4.65
N ALA A 106 -6.66 5.84 -5.94
CA ALA A 106 -5.56 6.15 -6.82
C ALA A 106 -6.00 6.36 -8.26
N ASP A 107 -5.21 7.07 -9.05
CA ASP A 107 -5.48 7.17 -10.47
C ASP A 107 -5.32 5.79 -11.13
N SER A 108 -4.32 5.01 -10.72
CA SER A 108 -4.07 3.67 -11.28
C SER A 108 -3.67 2.62 -10.25
N TYR A 109 -4.22 1.42 -10.44
CA TYR A 109 -3.80 0.19 -9.76
C TYR A 109 -3.36 -0.85 -10.80
N GLU A 110 -2.12 -1.32 -10.73
CA GLU A 110 -1.54 -2.29 -11.65
C GLU A 110 -0.96 -3.51 -10.91
N LYS A 111 -1.34 -4.72 -11.33
CA LYS A 111 -0.86 -6.00 -10.75
C LYS A 111 -1.12 -6.07 -9.24
N ILE A 112 -2.40 -6.12 -8.86
CA ILE A 112 -2.79 -6.14 -7.44
C ILE A 112 -3.38 -7.49 -7.09
N GLU A 113 -2.89 -8.10 -6.02
CA GLU A 113 -3.41 -9.35 -5.48
C GLU A 113 -3.97 -9.11 -4.08
N VAL A 114 -5.21 -9.54 -3.86
CA VAL A 114 -5.95 -9.28 -2.63
C VAL A 114 -6.60 -10.54 -2.11
N SER A 115 -6.35 -10.86 -0.85
CA SER A 115 -6.94 -12.00 -0.18
C SER A 115 -7.49 -11.65 1.21
N TYR A 116 -8.65 -12.19 1.57
CA TYR A 116 -9.28 -11.99 2.88
C TYR A 116 -9.38 -10.53 3.34
N SER A 117 -9.59 -9.60 2.40
CA SER A 117 -9.45 -8.17 2.63
C SER A 117 -10.62 -7.37 2.06
N THR A 118 -10.65 -6.08 2.36
CA THR A 118 -11.49 -5.10 1.65
C THR A 118 -10.58 -4.22 0.80
N PHE A 119 -10.84 -4.14 -0.50
CA PHE A 119 -10.05 -3.42 -1.50
C PHE A 119 -10.76 -2.08 -1.88
N PRO A 120 -10.08 -1.06 -2.45
CA PRO A 120 -10.51 0.34 -2.42
C PRO A 120 -11.79 0.62 -3.19
N GLU A 121 -12.34 1.80 -2.92
CA GLU A 121 -13.63 2.27 -3.41
C GLU A 121 -13.56 2.97 -4.76
N SER A 122 -12.39 3.51 -5.18
CA SER A 122 -12.29 4.24 -6.45
C SER A 122 -10.90 4.30 -7.07
N ALA A 123 -10.83 4.17 -8.40
CA ALA A 123 -9.67 4.51 -9.21
C ALA A 123 -10.06 5.01 -10.60
N ASP A 124 -9.17 5.66 -11.37
CA ASP A 124 -9.47 5.89 -12.79
C ASP A 124 -9.28 4.58 -13.58
N THR A 125 -8.24 3.80 -13.26
CA THR A 125 -7.92 2.54 -13.94
C THR A 125 -7.53 1.40 -13.00
N TYR A 126 -8.05 0.20 -13.29
CA TYR A 126 -7.59 -1.06 -12.70
C TYR A 126 -7.05 -2.01 -13.79
N GLU A 127 -5.79 -2.45 -13.64
CA GLU A 127 -5.12 -3.39 -14.54
C GLU A 127 -4.58 -4.61 -13.77
N LYS A 128 -4.97 -5.82 -14.19
CA LYS A 128 -4.52 -7.11 -13.60
C LYS A 128 -4.75 -7.17 -12.08
N ILE A 129 -6.02 -7.17 -11.68
CA ILE A 129 -6.43 -7.32 -10.28
C ILE A 129 -6.89 -8.74 -10.03
N GLU A 130 -6.38 -9.38 -8.98
CA GLU A 130 -6.80 -10.70 -8.52
C GLU A 130 -7.36 -10.57 -7.10
N VAL A 131 -8.59 -11.05 -6.89
CA VAL A 131 -9.33 -10.89 -5.64
C VAL A 131 -9.89 -12.24 -5.17
N SER A 132 -9.57 -12.62 -3.94
CA SER A 132 -10.04 -13.89 -3.34
C SER A 132 -10.54 -13.67 -1.91
N TYR A 133 -11.70 -14.24 -1.57
CA TYR A 133 -12.33 -14.12 -0.23
C TYR A 133 -12.42 -12.68 0.28
N SER A 134 -12.65 -11.73 -0.60
CA SER A 134 -12.52 -10.31 -0.33
C SER A 134 -13.75 -9.54 -0.80
N THR A 135 -13.87 -8.29 -0.36
CA THR A 135 -14.88 -7.36 -0.87
C THR A 135 -14.22 -6.33 -1.77
N PHE A 136 -14.73 -6.19 -3.00
CA PHE A 136 -14.27 -5.19 -3.96
C PHE A 136 -15.44 -4.26 -4.38
N PRO A 137 -15.66 -3.15 -3.65
CA PRO A 137 -16.64 -2.14 -4.02
C PRO A 137 -16.16 -1.23 -5.17
N GLY A 138 -14.88 -1.32 -5.56
CA GLY A 138 -14.16 -0.34 -6.38
C GLY A 138 -14.89 0.11 -7.64
N SER A 139 -14.99 1.44 -7.80
CA SER A 139 -15.49 2.12 -9.00
C SER A 139 -14.33 2.62 -9.84
N ALA A 140 -14.36 2.40 -11.15
CA ALA A 140 -13.40 3.01 -12.07
C ALA A 140 -13.96 3.36 -13.43
N ASP A 141 -13.27 4.28 -14.09
CA ASP A 141 -13.51 4.65 -15.47
C ASP A 141 -13.11 3.51 -16.43
N SER A 142 -12.07 2.75 -16.08
CA SER A 142 -11.55 1.64 -16.89
C SER A 142 -11.13 0.42 -16.07
N TYR A 143 -11.39 -0.77 -16.62
CA TYR A 143 -10.98 -2.06 -16.10
C TYR A 143 -10.40 -2.90 -17.24
N GLU A 144 -9.15 -3.36 -17.13
CA GLU A 144 -8.52 -4.20 -18.16
C GLU A 144 -8.65 -5.70 -17.86
N LYS A 145 -8.27 -6.13 -16.66
CA LYS A 145 -8.33 -7.53 -16.23
C LYS A 145 -8.60 -7.62 -14.73
N ILE A 146 -9.74 -8.22 -14.36
CA ILE A 146 -10.09 -8.53 -12.97
C ILE A 146 -10.47 -10.00 -12.88
N GLU A 147 -9.83 -10.73 -11.98
CA GLU A 147 -10.18 -12.10 -11.61
C GLU A 147 -10.70 -12.11 -10.17
N VAL A 148 -11.90 -12.67 -9.95
CA VAL A 148 -12.52 -12.79 -8.62
C VAL A 148 -12.89 -14.25 -8.38
N ASP A 149 -12.25 -14.88 -7.40
CA ASP A 149 -12.43 -16.31 -7.09
C ASP A 149 -13.62 -16.56 -6.14
N VAL A 150 -13.82 -15.69 -5.13
CA VAL A 150 -14.94 -15.74 -4.18
C VAL A 150 -15.32 -14.33 -3.73
N ASP A 151 -16.51 -13.88 -4.10
CA ASP A 151 -16.99 -12.50 -3.92
C ASP A 151 -17.95 -12.41 -2.72
N ILE A 152 -17.62 -11.59 -1.72
CA ILE A 152 -18.42 -11.51 -0.48
C ILE A 152 -19.63 -10.55 -0.63
N LEU A 153 -19.62 -9.53 -1.50
CA LEU A 153 -20.78 -8.66 -1.80
C LEU A 153 -20.44 -7.61 -2.89
N CYS A 154 -20.87 -7.81 -4.14
CA CYS A 154 -20.96 -6.72 -5.13
C CYS A 154 -22.38 -6.10 -5.11
N LEU A 155 -22.58 -4.98 -4.39
CA LEU A 155 -23.82 -4.20 -4.49
C LEU A 155 -23.63 -2.98 -5.38
N GLY A 156 -23.88 -3.19 -6.68
CA GLY A 156 -24.41 -2.14 -7.53
C GLY A 156 -23.43 -1.55 -8.55
N GLN A 157 -23.31 -2.20 -9.70
CA GLN A 157 -23.58 -1.57 -11.00
C GLN A 157 -23.83 -2.67 -12.06
N ARG A 158 -24.62 -2.33 -13.08
CA ARG A 158 -25.17 -3.25 -14.09
C ARG A 158 -24.11 -4.17 -14.72
N SER A 159 -24.26 -5.47 -14.45
CA SER A 159 -23.84 -6.62 -15.27
C SER A 159 -22.62 -6.43 -16.19
N PRO A 160 -21.41 -6.87 -15.80
CA PRO A 160 -20.33 -7.11 -16.75
C PRO A 160 -20.58 -8.46 -17.42
N LYS A 161 -20.48 -8.50 -18.75
CA LYS A 161 -20.16 -9.75 -19.43
C LYS A 161 -18.69 -10.07 -19.10
N TRP A 162 -18.50 -10.94 -18.11
CA TRP A 162 -17.22 -11.57 -17.84
C TRP A 162 -16.85 -12.44 -19.05
N SER A 163 -15.71 -12.17 -19.69
CA SER A 163 -15.16 -13.07 -20.70
C SER A 163 -14.21 -14.04 -19.99
N ILE A 164 -14.55 -15.33 -20.08
CA ILE A 164 -13.68 -16.47 -19.75
C ILE A 164 -12.61 -16.59 -20.84
#